data_AF-A0A0C3NZZ6-F1
#
_entry.id   AF-A0A0C3NZZ6-F1
#
_cell.length_a   1.000
_cell.length_b   1.000
_cell.length_c   1.000
_cell.angle_alpha   90.00
_cell.angle_beta   90.00
_cell.angle_gamma   90.00
#
_symmetry.space_group_name_H-M   'P 1'
#
loop_
_entity.id
_entity.type
_entity.pdbx_description
1 polymer ?
#
loop_
_entity_poly.entity_id
_entity_poly.type
_entity_poly.pdbx_seq_one_letter_code
_entity_poly.pdbx_strand_id
1 'polypeptide(L)'
;MSGPGLIGKSTRSSRFSLDDIINDPEAEIKNAELARSYLDQLYMVQGKPATPEHISYALFYILQTKGVNNTLRSAIRAAAYLVRELAVSAIADTVIKAISTSIENSVIAAISPQIAKILSTTDKLEKINKNTDLLNNNLTEKMELIANTTEYAKAHTAVKERQLLIDPSSNHPTLNDLSSRESIIEAIKLVLEAVEQADSPDLQLKSIMQLCNNGILLELNTQEASVAWIKEPTNKATFLVKLGGKVMIKNHHFSIVILFLPILTNTELPDTLHKMESKNNILHNVSQSVVQW
;
A
#
# COMPACT_ATOMS: atom_id res chain seq x y z
N MET A 1 -14.74 55.79 54.21
CA MET A 1 -14.09 57.05 53.81
C MET A 1 -14.23 57.16 52.30
N SER A 2 -15.23 57.93 51.84
CA SER A 2 -15.53 58.15 50.42
C SER A 2 -14.69 59.32 49.90
N GLY A 3 -13.92 59.10 48.84
CA GLY A 3 -13.20 60.17 48.14
C GLY A 3 -14.16 61.04 47.31
N PRO A 4 -13.82 62.33 47.08
CA PRO A 4 -14.68 63.24 46.34
C PRO A 4 -14.75 62.84 44.87
N GLY A 5 -15.97 62.68 44.37
CA GLY A 5 -16.26 62.41 42.96
C GLY A 5 -15.75 63.55 42.07
N LEU A 6 -14.96 63.18 41.07
CA LEU A 6 -14.58 64.05 39.97
C LEU A 6 -15.84 64.44 39.19
N ILE A 7 -16.34 65.65 39.44
CA ILE A 7 -17.34 66.31 38.60
C ILE A 7 -16.70 66.53 37.23
N GLY A 8 -17.06 65.69 36.26
CA GLY A 8 -16.68 65.87 34.87
C GLY A 8 -17.15 67.23 34.39
N LYS A 9 -16.21 68.09 33.99
CA LYS A 9 -16.52 69.35 33.30
C LYS A 9 -17.29 69.00 32.02
N SER A 10 -18.58 69.31 31.97
CA SER A 10 -19.39 69.22 30.76
C SER A 10 -18.77 70.11 29.69
N THR A 11 -18.19 69.50 28.64
CA THR A 11 -17.69 70.23 27.48
C THR A 11 -18.88 70.80 26.71
N ARG A 12 -18.74 72.00 26.15
CA ARG A 12 -19.78 72.75 25.42
C ARG A 12 -20.37 72.03 24.19
N SER A 13 -19.83 70.86 23.82
CA SER A 13 -20.30 69.99 22.74
C SER A 13 -21.59 69.22 23.05
N SER A 14 -22.16 69.34 24.25
CA SER A 14 -23.39 68.63 24.65
C SER A 14 -24.69 69.36 24.33
N ARG A 15 -24.64 70.60 23.82
CA ARG A 15 -25.84 71.47 23.69
C ARG A 15 -26.50 71.47 22.31
N PHE A 16 -25.80 71.03 21.27
CA PHE A 16 -26.30 70.87 19.91
C PHE A 16 -25.68 69.61 19.32
N SER A 17 -26.48 68.75 18.69
CA SER A 17 -25.94 67.60 17.97
C SER A 17 -25.24 68.07 16.70
N LEU A 18 -24.32 67.25 16.17
CA LEU A 18 -23.69 67.54 14.88
C LEU A 18 -24.75 67.66 13.77
N ASP A 19 -25.80 66.85 13.86
CA ASP A 19 -26.93 66.88 12.92
C ASP A 19 -27.72 68.18 13.01
N ASP A 20 -27.91 68.75 14.21
CA ASP A 20 -28.58 70.05 14.37
C ASP A 20 -27.77 71.19 13.74
N ILE A 21 -26.43 71.10 13.81
CA ILE A 21 -25.53 72.10 13.22
C ILE A 21 -25.49 71.98 11.70
N ILE A 22 -25.44 70.75 11.18
CA ILE A 22 -25.39 70.50 9.73
C ILE A 22 -26.72 70.89 9.05
N ASN A 23 -27.85 70.67 9.74
CA ASN A 23 -29.19 70.90 9.19
C ASN A 23 -29.80 72.25 9.59
N ASP A 24 -29.00 73.21 10.03
CA ASP A 24 -29.48 74.55 10.36
C ASP A 24 -30.19 75.19 9.15
N PRO A 25 -31.49 75.49 9.23
CA PRO A 25 -32.23 76.06 8.10
C PRO A 25 -31.70 77.42 7.67
N GLU A 26 -31.06 78.16 8.58
CA GLU A 26 -30.49 79.49 8.36
C GLU A 26 -29.07 79.45 7.77
N ALA A 27 -28.40 78.30 7.76
CA ALA A 27 -27.06 78.17 7.18
C ALA A 27 -27.08 78.23 5.65
N GLU A 28 -26.19 79.03 5.06
CA GLU A 28 -26.07 79.18 3.60
C GLU A 28 -25.41 77.95 2.94
N ILE A 29 -24.52 77.25 3.66
CA ILE A 29 -23.77 76.10 3.14
C ILE A 29 -24.31 74.82 3.77
N LYS A 30 -25.10 74.06 3.00
CA LYS A 30 -25.88 72.90 3.50
C LYS A 30 -25.31 71.52 3.16
N ASN A 31 -24.31 71.45 2.28
CA ASN A 31 -23.71 70.18 1.86
C ASN A 31 -22.27 70.36 1.39
N ALA A 32 -21.59 69.23 1.16
CA ALA A 32 -20.18 69.21 0.76
C ALA A 32 -19.92 69.85 -0.62
N GLU A 33 -20.87 69.77 -1.55
CA GLU A 33 -20.74 70.36 -2.89
C GLU A 33 -20.78 71.89 -2.84
N LEU A 34 -21.73 72.46 -2.09
CA LEU A 34 -21.82 73.90 -1.85
C LEU A 34 -20.61 74.40 -1.05
N ALA A 35 -20.18 73.66 -0.02
CA ALA A 35 -18.98 73.99 0.74
C ALA A 35 -17.75 74.03 -0.16
N ARG A 36 -17.62 73.05 -1.07
CA ARG A 36 -16.53 73.01 -2.05
C ARG A 36 -16.62 74.15 -3.05
N SER A 37 -17.78 74.41 -3.64
CA SER A 37 -17.96 75.53 -4.57
C SER A 37 -17.59 76.86 -3.91
N TYR A 38 -17.97 77.06 -2.65
CA TYR A 38 -17.64 78.25 -1.89
C TYR A 38 -16.11 78.37 -1.64
N LEU A 39 -15.46 77.29 -1.20
CA LEU A 39 -14.02 77.28 -0.98
C LEU A 39 -13.20 77.41 -2.28
N ASP A 40 -13.67 76.84 -3.39
CA ASP A 40 -13.08 76.97 -4.73
C ASP A 40 -13.18 78.39 -5.30
N GLN A 41 -14.21 79.16 -4.91
CA GLN A 41 -14.33 80.55 -5.31
C GLN A 41 -13.35 81.47 -4.56
N LEU A 42 -13.01 81.14 -3.31
CA LEU A 42 -12.29 82.05 -2.42
C LEU A 42 -10.84 81.65 -2.16
N TYR A 43 -10.55 80.36 -2.03
CA TYR A 43 -9.30 79.87 -1.43
C TYR A 43 -8.67 78.67 -2.16
N MET A 44 -9.37 78.01 -3.08
CA MET A 44 -8.89 76.82 -3.80
C MET A 44 -8.92 77.02 -5.32
N VAL A 45 -8.24 76.11 -6.05
CA VAL A 45 -8.21 76.13 -7.53
C VAL A 45 -9.40 75.36 -8.06
N GLN A 46 -10.29 76.03 -8.81
CA GLN A 46 -11.46 75.41 -9.42
C GLN A 46 -11.10 74.15 -10.22
N GLY A 47 -11.89 73.09 -10.03
CA GLY A 47 -11.75 71.83 -10.76
C GLY A 47 -10.75 70.83 -10.17
N LYS A 48 -9.94 71.20 -9.17
CA LYS A 48 -9.10 70.24 -8.45
C LYS A 48 -9.88 69.53 -7.34
N PRO A 49 -9.62 68.24 -7.06
CA PRO A 49 -10.21 67.54 -5.92
C PRO A 49 -9.80 68.21 -4.60
N ALA A 50 -10.77 68.50 -3.73
CA ALA A 50 -10.51 69.03 -2.40
C ALA A 50 -9.87 67.93 -1.54
N THR A 51 -8.54 67.98 -1.40
CA THR A 51 -7.83 67.07 -0.48
C THR A 51 -7.80 67.68 0.93
N PRO A 52 -7.59 66.87 1.97
CA PRO A 52 -7.43 67.37 3.33
C PRO A 52 -6.34 68.43 3.48
N GLU A 53 -5.25 68.36 2.70
CA GLU A 53 -4.22 69.40 2.64
C GLU A 53 -4.80 70.73 2.11
N HIS A 54 -5.59 70.69 1.03
CA HIS A 54 -6.25 71.88 0.50
C HIS A 54 -7.17 72.50 1.56
N ILE A 55 -7.94 71.68 2.29
CA ILE A 55 -8.82 72.13 3.37
C ILE A 55 -8.01 72.77 4.50
N SER A 56 -6.89 72.16 4.92
CA SER A 56 -5.98 72.76 5.91
C SER A 56 -5.43 74.11 5.44
N TYR A 57 -5.05 74.24 4.17
CA TYR A 57 -4.62 75.53 3.61
C TYR A 57 -5.72 76.58 3.60
N ALA A 58 -6.95 76.22 3.18
CA ALA A 58 -8.09 77.13 3.23
C ALA A 58 -8.37 77.62 4.65
N LEU A 59 -8.28 76.74 5.65
CA LEU A 59 -8.40 77.11 7.07
C LEU A 59 -7.28 78.05 7.52
N PHE A 60 -6.04 77.85 7.05
CA PHE A 60 -4.95 78.80 7.31
C PHE A 60 -5.13 80.16 6.63
N TYR A 61 -5.79 80.23 5.47
CA TYR A 61 -6.11 81.50 4.81
C TYR A 61 -7.26 82.24 5.51
N ILE A 62 -8.33 81.53 5.91
CA ILE A 62 -9.42 82.09 6.72
C ILE A 62 -8.88 82.73 8.00
N LEU A 63 -7.84 82.13 8.57
CA LEU A 63 -7.12 82.64 9.74
C LEU A 63 -6.59 84.08 9.59
N GLN A 64 -6.22 84.46 8.37
CA GLN A 64 -5.61 85.75 8.05
C GLN A 64 -6.67 86.85 7.80
N THR A 65 -7.95 86.50 7.78
CA THR A 65 -9.03 87.46 7.57
C THR A 65 -9.16 88.41 8.77
N LYS A 66 -9.43 89.69 8.48
CA LYS A 66 -9.64 90.70 9.53
C LYS A 66 -10.91 90.36 10.32
N GLY A 67 -10.84 90.43 11.65
CA GLY A 67 -11.97 90.15 12.55
C GLY A 67 -11.89 88.80 13.28
N VAL A 68 -10.98 87.90 12.89
CA VAL A 68 -10.76 86.63 13.61
C VAL A 68 -9.99 86.88 14.91
N ASN A 69 -10.65 86.69 16.06
CA ASN A 69 -10.03 86.83 17.38
C ASN A 69 -9.05 85.68 17.69
N ASN A 70 -8.21 85.84 18.72
CA ASN A 70 -7.16 84.88 19.07
C ASN A 70 -7.68 83.49 19.42
N THR A 71 -8.86 83.39 20.05
CA THR A 71 -9.47 82.10 20.43
C THR A 71 -9.91 81.33 19.19
N LEU A 72 -10.63 82.01 18.28
CA LEU A 72 -11.05 81.43 17.01
C LEU A 72 -9.85 81.06 16.13
N ARG A 73 -8.79 81.88 16.17
CA ARG A 73 -7.52 81.61 15.50
C ARG A 73 -6.90 80.28 15.97
N SER A 74 -6.82 80.06 17.28
CA SER A 74 -6.31 78.82 17.84
C SER A 74 -7.19 77.61 17.48
N ALA A 75 -8.51 77.77 17.51
CA ALA A 75 -9.46 76.70 17.16
C ALA A 75 -9.34 76.29 15.68
N ILE A 76 -9.28 77.26 14.76
CA ILE A 76 -9.12 77.00 13.32
C ILE A 76 -7.78 76.33 13.03
N ARG A 77 -6.68 76.77 13.68
CA ARG A 77 -5.37 76.11 13.55
C ARG A 77 -5.42 74.66 14.03
N ALA A 78 -6.03 74.39 15.18
CA ALA A 78 -6.17 73.05 15.72
C ALA A 78 -6.97 72.15 14.75
N ALA A 79 -8.10 72.65 14.22
CA ALA A 79 -8.89 71.93 13.23
C ALA A 79 -8.09 71.62 11.95
N ALA A 80 -7.33 72.60 11.44
CA ALA A 80 -6.50 72.40 10.24
C ALA A 80 -5.42 71.32 10.45
N TYR A 81 -4.81 71.26 11.63
CA TYR A 81 -3.86 70.19 11.97
C TYR A 81 -4.54 68.83 12.09
N LEU A 82 -5.68 68.76 12.78
CA LEU A 82 -6.44 67.52 12.95
C LEU A 82 -6.95 66.97 11.61
N VAL A 83 -7.44 67.83 10.70
CA VAL A 83 -7.86 67.42 9.35
C VAL A 83 -6.71 66.75 8.59
N ARG A 84 -5.49 67.31 8.70
CA ARG A 84 -4.30 66.73 8.06
C ARG A 84 -3.87 65.42 8.72
N GLU A 85 -3.91 65.34 10.05
CA GLU A 85 -3.53 64.13 10.79
C GLU A 85 -4.51 62.96 10.52
N LEU A 86 -5.81 63.23 10.57
CA LEU A 86 -6.85 62.24 10.28
C LEU A 86 -6.78 61.74 8.83
N ALA A 87 -6.42 62.61 7.89
CA ALA A 87 -6.21 62.23 6.50
C ALA A 87 -5.03 61.28 6.31
N VAL A 88 -3.88 61.58 6.96
CA VAL A 88 -2.71 60.70 6.94
C VAL A 88 -3.06 59.34 7.53
N SER A 89 -3.83 59.30 8.63
CA SER A 89 -4.31 58.05 9.23
C SER A 89 -5.20 57.26 8.28
N ALA A 90 -6.21 57.89 7.67
CA ALA A 90 -7.12 57.22 6.74
C ALA A 90 -6.40 56.66 5.49
N ILE A 91 -5.41 57.39 4.99
CA ILE A 91 -4.55 56.92 3.89
C ILE A 91 -3.71 55.73 4.35
N ALA A 92 -3.10 55.80 5.53
CA ALA A 92 -2.32 54.70 6.08
C ALA A 92 -3.17 53.43 6.25
N ASP A 93 -4.38 53.54 6.80
CA ASP A 93 -5.30 52.41 6.97
C ASP A 93 -5.70 51.80 5.60
N THR A 94 -5.95 52.64 4.61
CA THR A 94 -6.26 52.20 3.24
C THR A 94 -5.09 51.46 2.62
N VAL A 95 -3.86 51.96 2.78
CA VAL A 95 -2.64 51.33 2.27
C VAL A 95 -2.38 50.01 2.99
N ILE A 96 -2.49 49.97 4.31
CA ILE A 96 -2.33 48.74 5.11
C ILE A 96 -3.33 47.69 4.64
N LYS A 97 -4.60 48.06 4.47
CA LYS A 97 -5.65 47.16 3.98
C LYS A 97 -5.33 46.64 2.58
N ALA A 98 -4.95 47.52 1.65
CA ALA A 98 -4.61 47.13 0.28
C ALA A 98 -3.40 46.16 0.23
N ILE A 99 -2.37 46.45 1.02
CA ILE A 99 -1.19 45.58 1.13
C ILE A 99 -1.57 44.23 1.75
N SER A 100 -2.36 44.20 2.83
CA SER A 100 -2.81 42.95 3.47
C SER A 100 -3.56 42.07 2.49
N THR A 101 -4.55 42.62 1.78
CA THR A 101 -5.33 41.88 0.77
C THR A 101 -4.44 41.40 -0.38
N SER A 102 -3.48 42.20 -0.84
CA SER A 102 -2.54 41.79 -1.89
C SER A 102 -1.64 40.64 -1.43
N ILE A 103 -1.16 40.66 -0.18
CA ILE A 103 -0.33 39.60 0.39
C ILE A 103 -1.15 38.33 0.54
N GLU A 104 -2.36 38.40 1.11
CA GLU A 104 -3.27 37.25 1.23
C GLU A 104 -3.52 36.58 -0.13
N ASN A 105 -3.86 37.37 -1.15
CA ASN A 105 -4.08 36.86 -2.50
C ASN A 105 -2.82 36.23 -3.10
N SER A 106 -1.66 36.86 -2.91
CA SER A 106 -0.38 36.32 -3.39
C SER A 106 -0.01 35.01 -2.69
N VAL A 107 -0.24 34.92 -1.39
CA VAL A 107 0.02 33.71 -0.59
C VAL A 107 -0.90 32.58 -1.03
N ILE A 108 -2.20 32.85 -1.21
CA ILE A 108 -3.17 31.88 -1.74
C ILE A 108 -2.73 31.39 -3.13
N ALA A 109 -2.41 32.31 -4.05
CA ALA A 109 -2.00 31.96 -5.41
C ALA A 109 -0.71 31.12 -5.45
N ALA A 110 0.24 31.37 -4.54
CA ALA A 110 1.49 30.62 -4.48
C ALA A 110 1.33 29.24 -3.81
N ILE A 111 0.53 29.13 -2.76
CA ILE A 111 0.42 27.92 -1.93
C ILE A 111 -0.62 26.94 -2.48
N SER A 112 -1.76 27.41 -3.01
CA SER A 112 -2.84 26.53 -3.49
C SER A 112 -2.39 25.49 -4.53
N PRO A 113 -1.58 25.83 -5.55
CA PRO A 113 -1.07 24.84 -6.50
C PRO A 113 -0.18 23.77 -5.84
N GLN A 114 0.58 24.14 -4.80
CA GLN A 114 1.45 23.21 -4.08
C GLN A 114 0.62 22.22 -3.26
N ILE A 115 -0.43 22.70 -2.58
CA ILE A 115 -1.38 21.84 -1.85
C ILE A 115 -2.06 20.85 -2.81
N ALA A 116 -2.52 21.33 -3.97
CA ALA A 116 -3.12 20.46 -4.99
C ALA A 116 -2.15 19.38 -5.49
N LYS A 117 -0.86 19.73 -5.68
CA LYS A 117 0.17 18.76 -6.07
C LYS A 117 0.43 17.72 -4.98
N ILE A 118 0.49 18.14 -3.72
CA ILE A 118 0.65 17.23 -2.56
C ILE A 118 -0.51 16.25 -2.51
N LEU A 119 -1.76 16.73 -2.56
CA LEU A 119 -2.95 15.88 -2.55
C LEU A 119 -2.93 14.86 -3.70
N SER A 120 -2.64 15.31 -4.92
CA SER A 120 -2.56 14.39 -6.08
C SER A 120 -1.45 13.33 -5.96
N THR A 121 -0.38 13.64 -5.23
CA THR A 121 0.72 12.69 -4.99
C THR A 121 0.33 11.67 -3.92
N THR A 122 -0.38 12.11 -2.89
CA THR A 122 -0.96 11.25 -1.86
C THR A 122 -1.91 10.22 -2.46
N ASP A 123 -2.83 10.63 -3.35
CA ASP A 123 -3.77 9.71 -4.02
C ASP A 123 -3.04 8.64 -4.85
N LYS A 124 -1.97 9.03 -5.55
CA LYS A 124 -1.13 8.09 -6.32
C LYS A 124 -0.42 7.10 -5.40
N LEU A 125 0.09 7.56 -4.25
CA LEU A 125 0.76 6.72 -3.26
C LEU A 125 -0.22 5.73 -2.64
N GLU A 126 -1.44 6.15 -2.30
CA GLU A 126 -2.48 5.26 -1.77
C GLU A 126 -2.82 4.14 -2.75
N LYS A 127 -2.93 4.47 -4.05
CA LYS A 127 -3.17 3.46 -5.10
C LYS A 127 -2.01 2.46 -5.23
N ILE A 128 -0.76 2.94 -5.13
CA ILE A 128 0.42 2.06 -5.13
C ILE A 128 0.37 1.13 -3.93
N ASN A 129 0.03 1.63 -2.74
CA ASN A 129 -0.06 0.81 -1.54
C ASN A 129 -1.09 -0.32 -1.69
N LYS A 130 -2.31 0.00 -2.18
CA LYS A 130 -3.36 -0.99 -2.45
C LYS A 130 -2.92 -2.08 -3.44
N ASN A 131 -2.16 -1.70 -4.48
CA ASN A 131 -1.64 -2.66 -5.45
C ASN A 131 -0.57 -3.59 -4.85
N THR A 132 0.29 -3.06 -3.98
CA THR A 132 1.30 -3.85 -3.26
C THR A 132 0.64 -4.86 -2.33
N ASP A 133 -0.40 -4.47 -1.61
CA ASP A 133 -1.15 -5.37 -0.72
C ASP A 133 -1.80 -6.53 -1.52
N LEU A 134 -2.40 -6.21 -2.68
CA LEU A 134 -2.97 -7.24 -3.57
C LEU A 134 -1.92 -8.21 -4.10
N LEU A 135 -0.74 -7.70 -4.46
CA LEU A 135 0.37 -8.54 -4.94
C LEU A 135 0.90 -9.47 -3.85
N ASN A 136 1.01 -8.98 -2.61
CA ASN A 136 1.44 -9.78 -1.47
C ASN A 136 0.45 -10.91 -1.13
N ASN A 137 -0.86 -10.62 -1.18
CA ASN A 137 -1.90 -11.63 -0.96
C ASN A 137 -1.82 -12.74 -2.01
N ASN A 138 -1.73 -12.37 -3.29
CA ASN A 138 -1.59 -13.34 -4.39
C ASN A 138 -0.33 -14.19 -4.28
N LEU A 139 0.79 -13.61 -3.83
CA LEU A 139 2.04 -14.35 -3.62
C LEU A 139 1.90 -15.36 -2.48
N THR A 140 1.24 -14.96 -1.39
CA THR A 140 0.98 -15.82 -0.23
C THR A 140 0.11 -17.02 -0.62
N GLU A 141 -1.00 -16.79 -1.31
CA GLU A 141 -1.89 -17.86 -1.81
C GLU A 141 -1.14 -18.82 -2.73
N LYS A 142 -0.30 -18.29 -3.64
CA LYS A 142 0.48 -19.13 -4.56
C LYS A 142 1.54 -19.96 -3.83
N MET A 143 2.16 -19.42 -2.78
CA MET A 143 3.11 -20.17 -1.95
C MET A 143 2.44 -21.32 -1.20
N GLU A 144 1.22 -21.10 -0.70
CA GLU A 144 0.44 -22.15 -0.02
C GLU A 144 0.05 -23.28 -0.98
N LEU A 145 -0.39 -22.94 -2.20
CA LEU A 145 -0.62 -23.90 -3.28
C LEU A 145 0.63 -24.73 -3.61
N ILE A 146 1.80 -24.10 -3.66
CA ILE A 146 3.08 -24.78 -3.91
C ILE A 146 3.45 -25.71 -2.74
N ALA A 147 3.23 -25.29 -1.50
CA ALA A 147 3.47 -26.14 -0.33
C ALA A 147 2.60 -27.40 -0.37
N ASN A 148 1.30 -27.24 -0.61
CA ASN A 148 0.34 -28.34 -0.68
C ASN A 148 0.65 -29.32 -1.82
N THR A 149 1.03 -28.83 -3.00
CA THR A 149 1.43 -29.70 -4.12
C THR A 149 2.74 -30.44 -3.85
N THR A 150 3.68 -29.81 -3.13
CA THR A 150 4.93 -30.47 -2.72
C THR A 150 4.66 -31.59 -1.70
N GLU A 151 3.80 -31.35 -0.72
CA GLU A 151 3.41 -32.37 0.26
C GLU A 151 2.69 -33.55 -0.40
N TYR A 152 1.78 -33.26 -1.33
CA TYR A 152 1.11 -34.28 -2.13
C TYR A 152 2.11 -35.12 -2.93
N ALA A 153 3.07 -34.49 -3.61
CA ALA A 153 4.11 -35.19 -4.34
C ALA A 153 4.98 -36.07 -3.42
N LYS A 154 5.40 -35.56 -2.26
CA LYS A 154 6.17 -36.32 -1.26
C LYS A 154 5.40 -37.53 -0.75
N ALA A 155 4.11 -37.37 -0.43
CA ALA A 155 3.27 -38.46 0.02
C ALA A 155 3.14 -39.57 -1.05
N HIS A 156 2.98 -39.19 -2.32
CA HIS A 156 2.93 -40.15 -3.44
C HIS A 156 4.26 -40.88 -3.66
N THR A 157 5.40 -40.20 -3.53
CA THR A 157 6.72 -40.85 -3.63
C THR A 157 6.91 -41.86 -2.51
N ALA A 158 6.60 -41.50 -1.27
CA ALA A 158 6.72 -42.39 -0.11
C ALA A 158 5.84 -43.65 -0.22
N VAL A 159 4.68 -43.55 -0.88
CA VAL A 159 3.84 -44.73 -1.19
C VAL A 159 4.49 -45.60 -2.25
N LYS A 160 5.03 -45.02 -3.33
CA LYS A 160 5.70 -45.78 -4.40
C LYS A 160 6.97 -46.49 -3.93
N GLU A 161 7.70 -45.93 -2.97
CA GLU A 161 8.89 -46.56 -2.38
C GLU A 161 8.59 -47.87 -1.64
N ARG A 162 7.35 -48.04 -1.17
CA ARG A 162 6.89 -49.29 -0.51
C ARG A 162 6.31 -50.30 -1.48
N GLN A 163 6.35 -50.01 -2.79
CA GLN A 163 5.78 -50.85 -3.82
C GLN A 163 6.81 -51.69 -4.57
N LEU A 164 6.48 -52.95 -4.81
CA LEU A 164 7.24 -53.89 -5.63
C LEU A 164 6.35 -54.37 -6.78
N LEU A 165 6.77 -54.09 -8.01
CA LEU A 165 6.08 -54.56 -9.21
C LEU A 165 6.74 -55.85 -9.71
N ILE A 166 5.97 -56.94 -9.72
CA ILE A 166 6.36 -58.22 -10.28
C ILE A 166 5.56 -58.52 -11.54
N ASP A 167 6.22 -59.13 -12.52
CA ASP A 167 5.66 -59.45 -13.82
C ASP A 167 5.79 -60.97 -14.04
N PRO A 168 4.77 -61.75 -13.63
CA PRO A 168 4.76 -63.18 -13.89
C PRO A 168 4.46 -63.47 -15.36
N SER A 169 5.09 -64.50 -15.92
CA SER A 169 4.72 -64.99 -17.25
C SER A 169 3.28 -65.50 -17.25
N SER A 170 2.57 -65.42 -18.39
CA SER A 170 1.19 -65.92 -18.53
C SER A 170 0.99 -67.37 -18.08
N ASN A 171 2.05 -68.18 -18.14
CA ASN A 171 2.03 -69.60 -17.78
C ASN A 171 2.53 -69.86 -16.35
N HIS A 172 2.56 -68.84 -15.48
CA HIS A 172 2.99 -69.01 -14.09
C HIS A 172 2.04 -69.98 -13.37
N PRO A 173 2.54 -70.97 -12.62
CA PRO A 173 1.68 -71.99 -12.01
C PRO A 173 0.71 -71.42 -10.97
N THR A 174 1.11 -70.34 -10.27
CA THR A 174 0.36 -69.79 -9.12
C THR A 174 0.01 -68.30 -9.24
N LEU A 175 0.52 -67.61 -10.26
CA LEU A 175 0.39 -66.14 -10.42
C LEU A 175 -0.07 -65.84 -11.85
N ASN A 176 -1.22 -66.39 -12.21
CA ASN A 176 -1.85 -66.23 -13.51
C ASN A 176 -3.29 -65.71 -13.35
N ASP A 177 -3.92 -65.35 -14.46
CA ASP A 177 -5.28 -64.76 -14.45
C ASP A 177 -6.38 -65.75 -14.01
N LEU A 178 -6.06 -67.05 -13.96
CA LEU A 178 -6.97 -68.09 -13.49
C LEU A 178 -6.88 -68.28 -11.97
N SER A 179 -5.85 -67.74 -11.33
CA SER A 179 -5.62 -67.85 -9.90
C SER A 179 -6.55 -66.87 -9.16
N SER A 180 -7.17 -67.32 -8.07
CA SER A 180 -7.94 -66.40 -7.22
C SER A 180 -7.00 -65.42 -6.51
N ARG A 181 -7.54 -64.24 -6.17
CA ARG A 181 -6.79 -63.22 -5.43
C ARG A 181 -6.27 -63.76 -4.11
N GLU A 182 -7.04 -64.60 -3.43
CA GLU A 182 -6.69 -65.22 -2.15
C GLU A 182 -5.50 -66.16 -2.29
N SER A 183 -5.50 -67.02 -3.33
CA SER A 183 -4.37 -67.92 -3.59
C SER A 183 -3.09 -67.15 -3.94
N ILE A 184 -3.21 -66.03 -4.66
CA ILE A 184 -2.06 -65.14 -4.94
C ILE A 184 -1.54 -64.53 -3.63
N ILE A 185 -2.42 -64.04 -2.75
CA ILE A 185 -2.04 -63.46 -1.45
C ILE A 185 -1.30 -64.50 -0.60
N GLU A 186 -1.84 -65.71 -0.48
CA GLU A 186 -1.24 -66.79 0.30
C GLU A 186 0.13 -67.19 -0.25
N ALA A 187 0.25 -67.34 -1.57
CA ALA A 187 1.52 -67.65 -2.21
C ALA A 187 2.58 -66.57 -1.92
N ILE A 188 2.21 -65.28 -2.01
CA ILE A 188 3.15 -64.19 -1.77
C ILE A 188 3.53 -64.09 -0.30
N LYS A 189 2.59 -64.23 0.64
CA LYS A 189 2.91 -64.26 2.08
C LYS A 189 3.88 -65.38 2.42
N LEU A 190 3.62 -66.59 1.91
CA LEU A 190 4.49 -67.74 2.14
C LEU A 190 5.90 -67.51 1.59
N VAL A 191 6.03 -66.85 0.43
CA VAL A 191 7.34 -66.50 -0.11
C VAL A 191 8.04 -65.44 0.73
N LEU A 192 7.33 -64.39 1.20
CA LEU A 192 7.92 -63.37 2.06
C LEU A 192 8.43 -63.97 3.37
N GLU A 193 7.65 -64.84 4.01
CA GLU A 193 8.04 -65.59 5.21
C GLU A 193 9.25 -66.53 4.96
N ALA A 194 9.28 -67.18 3.79
CA ALA A 194 10.37 -68.10 3.44
C ALA A 194 11.69 -67.42 3.08
N VAL A 195 11.66 -66.12 2.79
CA VAL A 195 12.83 -65.30 2.44
C VAL A 195 13.30 -64.48 3.64
N GLU A 196 12.48 -64.35 4.68
CA GLU A 196 12.82 -63.68 5.93
C GLU A 196 14.01 -64.37 6.62
N GLN A 197 15.03 -63.59 6.98
CA GLN A 197 16.28 -64.02 7.62
C GLN A 197 16.52 -63.18 8.88
N ALA A 198 17.47 -63.57 9.73
CA ALA A 198 17.76 -62.83 10.97
C ALA A 198 18.11 -61.35 10.74
N ASP A 199 18.64 -61.01 9.56
CA ASP A 199 19.02 -59.65 9.17
C ASP A 199 18.01 -58.96 8.22
N SER A 200 16.85 -59.58 7.93
CA SER A 200 15.85 -58.97 7.04
C SER A 200 14.96 -57.96 7.78
N PRO A 201 14.54 -56.86 7.11
CA PRO A 201 13.48 -56.01 7.65
C PRO A 201 12.15 -56.76 7.71
N ASP A 202 11.17 -56.26 8.47
CA ASP A 202 9.83 -56.86 8.58
C ASP A 202 9.11 -56.86 7.21
N LEU A 203 8.97 -58.03 6.57
CA LEU A 203 8.47 -58.16 5.19
C LEU A 203 6.97 -58.47 5.11
N GLN A 204 6.10 -57.69 5.76
CA GLN A 204 4.66 -58.01 5.71
C GLN A 204 3.99 -57.38 4.48
N LEU A 205 3.17 -58.19 3.81
CA LEU A 205 2.31 -57.73 2.73
C LEU A 205 1.17 -56.88 3.30
N LYS A 206 1.14 -55.60 2.92
CA LYS A 206 0.06 -54.65 3.29
C LYS A 206 -1.07 -54.69 2.28
N SER A 207 -0.75 -54.62 0.99
CA SER A 207 -1.75 -54.64 -0.08
C SER A 207 -1.22 -55.33 -1.34
N ILE A 208 -2.14 -55.82 -2.16
CA ILE A 208 -1.86 -56.43 -3.46
C ILE A 208 -2.87 -55.96 -4.48
N MET A 209 -2.39 -55.65 -5.68
CA MET A 209 -3.21 -55.28 -6.82
C MET A 209 -2.70 -55.95 -8.09
N GLN A 210 -3.56 -56.69 -8.76
CA GLN A 210 -3.30 -57.21 -10.10
C GLN A 210 -3.66 -56.15 -11.14
N LEU A 211 -2.75 -55.89 -12.07
CA LEU A 211 -2.89 -54.92 -13.14
C LEU A 211 -3.47 -55.60 -14.39
N CYS A 212 -4.04 -54.83 -15.32
CA CYS A 212 -4.63 -55.34 -16.56
C CYS A 212 -3.63 -56.04 -17.51
N ASN A 213 -2.34 -55.90 -17.27
CA ASN A 213 -1.27 -56.55 -18.03
C ASN A 213 -0.67 -57.77 -17.29
N ASN A 214 -1.41 -58.33 -16.33
CA ASN A 214 -1.02 -59.44 -15.46
C ASN A 214 0.13 -59.13 -14.49
N GLY A 215 0.67 -57.90 -14.51
CA GLY A 215 1.60 -57.44 -13.49
C GLY A 215 0.93 -57.41 -12.12
N ILE A 216 1.68 -57.70 -11.07
CA ILE A 216 1.18 -57.69 -9.70
C ILE A 216 1.99 -56.64 -8.93
N LEU A 217 1.28 -55.66 -8.36
CA LEU A 217 1.83 -54.63 -7.51
C LEU A 217 1.64 -55.03 -6.05
N LEU A 218 2.74 -55.14 -5.33
CA LEU A 218 2.78 -55.46 -3.90
C LEU A 218 3.11 -54.18 -3.14
N GLU A 219 2.37 -53.89 -2.08
CA GLU A 219 2.73 -52.84 -1.11
C GLU A 219 3.11 -53.53 0.20
N LEU A 220 4.29 -53.21 0.74
CA LEU A 220 4.78 -53.74 2.01
C LEU A 220 4.45 -52.80 3.18
N ASN A 221 4.37 -53.35 4.40
CA ASN A 221 3.93 -52.62 5.60
C ASN A 221 4.98 -51.64 6.14
N THR A 222 6.26 -51.94 5.98
CA THR A 222 7.38 -51.19 6.57
C THR A 222 8.16 -50.39 5.52
N GLN A 223 9.08 -49.57 6.04
CA GLN A 223 9.92 -48.55 5.41
C GLN A 223 10.52 -48.97 4.04
N GLU A 224 10.93 -47.98 3.23
CA GLU A 224 11.64 -48.15 1.94
C GLU A 224 12.71 -49.27 1.95
N ALA A 225 13.34 -49.49 3.10
CA ALA A 225 14.28 -50.57 3.37
C ALA A 225 13.79 -51.97 2.96
N SER A 226 12.51 -52.30 3.09
CA SER A 226 11.99 -53.64 2.77
C SER A 226 11.98 -53.92 1.27
N VAL A 227 11.56 -52.95 0.46
CA VAL A 227 11.62 -53.05 -1.00
C VAL A 227 13.06 -52.99 -1.50
N ALA A 228 13.89 -52.11 -0.91
CA ALA A 228 15.31 -52.02 -1.25
C ALA A 228 16.05 -53.34 -0.95
N TRP A 229 15.76 -53.97 0.19
CA TRP A 229 16.32 -55.24 0.59
C TRP A 229 15.95 -56.37 -0.37
N ILE A 230 14.67 -56.48 -0.78
CA ILE A 230 14.25 -57.48 -1.79
C ILE A 230 14.93 -57.23 -3.14
N LYS A 231 15.21 -55.98 -3.51
CA LYS A 231 15.85 -55.62 -4.77
C LYS A 231 17.35 -55.92 -4.81
N GLU A 232 18.02 -56.12 -3.66
CA GLU A 232 19.43 -56.52 -3.64
C GLU A 232 19.66 -57.82 -4.42
N PRO A 233 20.77 -57.97 -5.17
CA PRO A 233 20.95 -59.08 -6.11
C PRO A 233 20.73 -60.48 -5.49
N THR A 234 21.27 -60.71 -4.30
CA THR A 234 21.18 -62.01 -3.59
C THR A 234 19.75 -62.30 -3.11
N ASN A 235 19.11 -61.30 -2.51
CA ASN A 235 17.76 -61.42 -1.97
C ASN A 235 16.73 -61.51 -3.10
N LYS A 236 16.92 -60.74 -4.17
CA LYS A 236 16.12 -60.79 -5.40
C LYS A 236 16.15 -62.17 -6.03
N ALA A 237 17.34 -62.76 -6.16
CA ALA A 237 17.48 -64.11 -6.71
C ALA A 237 16.75 -65.13 -5.84
N THR A 238 16.92 -65.06 -4.51
CA THR A 238 16.25 -65.94 -3.56
C THR A 238 14.72 -65.79 -3.63
N PHE A 239 14.23 -64.56 -3.63
CA PHE A 239 12.81 -64.22 -3.74
C PHE A 239 12.20 -64.76 -5.03
N LEU A 240 12.85 -64.55 -6.18
CA LEU A 240 12.38 -65.06 -7.48
C LEU A 240 12.39 -66.60 -7.55
N VAL A 241 13.42 -67.25 -7.00
CA VAL A 241 13.48 -68.72 -6.93
C VAL A 241 12.34 -69.28 -6.08
N LYS A 242 12.01 -68.62 -4.95
CA LYS A 242 10.91 -69.04 -4.06
C LYS A 242 9.54 -68.79 -4.67
N LEU A 243 9.37 -67.72 -5.44
CA LEU A 243 8.16 -67.47 -6.23
C LEU A 243 7.89 -68.59 -7.25
N GLY A 244 8.97 -69.18 -7.78
CA GLY A 244 8.91 -70.17 -8.83
C GLY A 244 8.57 -69.57 -10.20
N GLY A 245 8.41 -70.43 -11.20
CA GLY A 245 8.04 -70.04 -12.56
C GLY A 245 8.99 -69.02 -13.20
N LYS A 246 8.51 -68.33 -14.24
CA LYS A 246 9.23 -67.22 -14.89
C LYS A 246 8.61 -65.91 -14.42
N VAL A 247 9.26 -65.23 -13.48
CA VAL A 247 8.81 -63.93 -12.94
C VAL A 247 9.96 -62.93 -13.01
N MET A 248 9.64 -61.68 -13.30
CA MET A 248 10.61 -60.58 -13.24
C MET A 248 10.15 -59.49 -12.30
N ILE A 249 11.06 -58.99 -11.46
CA ILE A 249 10.82 -57.73 -10.74
C ILE A 249 11.12 -56.58 -11.70
N LYS A 250 10.12 -55.75 -11.99
CA LYS A 250 10.29 -54.56 -12.81
C LYS A 250 10.86 -53.41 -11.99
N ASN A 251 11.80 -52.68 -12.59
CA ASN A 251 12.22 -51.40 -12.03
C ASN A 251 11.06 -50.40 -12.17
N HIS A 252 10.75 -49.71 -11.08
CA HIS A 252 9.76 -48.65 -11.11
C HIS A 252 10.44 -47.35 -11.54
N HIS A 253 9.80 -46.63 -12.46
CA HIS A 253 10.23 -45.27 -12.77
C HIS A 253 9.52 -44.32 -11.79
N PHE A 254 10.27 -43.36 -11.26
CA PHE A 254 9.73 -42.31 -10.40
C PHE A 254 9.53 -41.06 -11.24
N SER A 255 8.33 -40.48 -11.16
CA SER A 255 8.06 -39.17 -11.74
C SER A 255 8.49 -38.12 -10.73
N ILE A 256 9.46 -37.30 -11.08
CA ILE A 256 9.90 -36.17 -10.27
C ILE A 256 9.12 -34.93 -10.72
N VAL A 257 8.43 -34.28 -9.79
CA VAL A 257 7.75 -33.01 -10.08
C VAL A 257 8.68 -31.87 -9.68
N ILE A 258 9.19 -31.14 -10.67
CA ILE A 258 10.02 -29.95 -10.44
C ILE A 258 9.16 -28.73 -10.66
N LEU A 259 8.83 -28.02 -9.58
CA LEU A 259 7.95 -26.84 -9.59
C LEU A 259 8.51 -25.66 -10.38
N PHE A 260 9.83 -25.52 -10.41
CA PHE A 260 10.51 -24.48 -11.18
C PHE A 260 11.88 -24.97 -11.62
N LEU A 261 12.09 -24.96 -12.93
CA LEU A 261 13.38 -25.22 -13.54
C LEU A 261 13.83 -23.93 -14.26
N PRO A 262 14.86 -23.22 -13.76
CA PRO A 262 15.40 -22.08 -14.48
C PRO A 262 15.77 -22.46 -15.91
N ILE A 263 15.51 -21.58 -16.89
CA ILE A 263 15.79 -21.83 -18.33
C ILE A 263 17.28 -22.16 -18.57
N LEU A 264 18.17 -21.66 -17.71
CA LEU A 264 19.61 -21.89 -17.78
C LEU A 264 20.06 -23.21 -17.13
N THR A 265 19.13 -24.00 -16.59
CA THR A 265 19.47 -25.27 -15.91
C THR A 265 19.88 -26.31 -16.94
N ASN A 266 21.16 -26.68 -16.93
CA ASN A 266 21.65 -27.77 -17.78
C ASN A 266 21.27 -29.12 -17.18
N THR A 267 20.25 -29.76 -17.75
CA THR A 267 19.73 -31.08 -17.35
C THR A 267 20.55 -32.25 -17.88
N GLU A 268 21.49 -32.02 -18.80
CA GLU A 268 22.41 -33.05 -19.29
C GLU A 268 23.57 -33.29 -18.31
N LEU A 269 23.80 -32.36 -17.37
CA LEU A 269 24.84 -32.52 -16.36
C LEU A 269 24.36 -33.46 -15.24
N PRO A 270 25.08 -34.58 -14.97
CA PRO A 270 24.71 -35.53 -13.92
C PRO A 270 24.55 -34.90 -12.53
N ASP A 271 25.42 -33.94 -12.18
CA ASP A 271 25.36 -33.23 -10.90
C ASP A 271 24.04 -32.46 -10.71
N THR A 272 23.50 -31.91 -11.80
CA THR A 272 22.22 -31.19 -11.79
C THR A 272 21.08 -32.16 -11.48
N LEU A 273 21.07 -33.33 -12.12
CA LEU A 273 20.08 -34.38 -11.86
C LEU A 273 20.21 -34.94 -10.44
N HIS A 274 21.44 -35.18 -9.97
CA HIS A 274 21.67 -35.61 -8.59
C HIS A 274 21.18 -34.59 -7.56
N LYS A 275 21.35 -33.30 -7.82
CA LYS A 275 20.79 -32.25 -6.96
C LYS A 275 19.26 -32.22 -6.97
N MET A 276 18.63 -32.62 -8.06
CA MET A 276 17.16 -32.74 -8.15
C MET A 276 16.67 -34.00 -7.44
N GLU A 277 17.33 -35.15 -7.62
CA GLU A 277 17.04 -36.40 -6.92
C GLU A 277 17.12 -36.22 -5.40
N SER A 278 18.24 -35.68 -4.91
CA SER A 278 18.44 -35.43 -3.48
C SER A 278 17.42 -34.45 -2.89
N LYS A 279 17.05 -33.39 -3.63
CA LYS A 279 15.96 -32.48 -3.21
C LYS A 279 14.59 -33.16 -3.18
N ASN A 280 14.39 -34.23 -3.93
CA ASN A 280 13.17 -35.02 -3.96
C ASN A 280 13.28 -36.31 -3.11
N ASN A 281 14.33 -36.44 -2.29
CA ASN A 281 14.63 -37.58 -1.43
C ASN A 281 14.76 -38.92 -2.18
N ILE A 282 15.18 -38.92 -3.44
CA ILE A 282 15.39 -40.15 -4.21
C ILE A 282 16.79 -40.69 -3.93
N LEU A 283 16.89 -41.95 -3.51
CA LEU A 283 18.16 -42.60 -3.18
C LEU A 283 19.06 -42.78 -4.41
N HIS A 284 20.31 -42.30 -4.33
CA HIS A 284 21.26 -42.20 -5.46
C HIS A 284 21.68 -43.52 -6.13
N ASN A 285 21.44 -44.67 -5.51
CA ASN A 285 22.00 -45.95 -5.97
C ASN A 285 21.05 -46.80 -6.83
N VAL A 286 19.87 -46.27 -7.19
CA VAL A 286 18.79 -47.09 -7.77
C VAL A 286 18.20 -46.54 -9.08
N SER A 287 18.65 -45.38 -9.56
CA SER A 287 17.97 -44.64 -10.63
C SER A 287 18.92 -44.24 -11.77
N GLN A 288 18.49 -44.52 -13.01
CA GLN A 288 18.93 -43.80 -14.21
C GLN A 288 17.86 -42.75 -14.52
N SER A 289 18.17 -41.48 -14.25
CA SER A 289 17.24 -40.38 -14.49
C SER A 289 17.30 -39.90 -15.94
N VAL A 290 16.14 -39.85 -16.59
CA VAL A 290 15.97 -39.26 -17.92
C VAL A 290 14.91 -38.18 -17.82
N VAL A 291 15.25 -36.95 -18.21
CA VAL A 291 14.29 -35.85 -18.29
C VAL A 291 13.56 -35.97 -19.63
N GLN A 292 12.24 -36.15 -19.58
CA GLN A 292 11.35 -36.07 -20.75
C GLN A 292 10.45 -34.84 -20.59
N TRP A 293 10.38 -34.02 -21.63
CA TRP A 293 9.56 -32.81 -21.71
C TRP A 293 8.14 -33.12 -22.18
#